data_AF-A0A7W7YMS8-F1
#
_entry.id   AF-A0A7W7YMS8-F1
#
_cell.length_a   1.000
_cell.length_b   1.000
_cell.length_c   1.000
_cell.angle_alpha   90.00
_cell.angle_beta   90.00
_cell.angle_gamma   90.00
#
_symmetry.space_group_name_H-M   'P 1'
#
loop_
_entity.id
_entity.type
_entity.pdbx_description
1 polymer ?
#
loop_
_entity_poly.entity_id
_entity_poly.type
_entity_poly.pdbx_seq_one_letter_code
_entity_poly.pdbx_strand_id
1 'polypeptide(L)'
;MHTHPLTGRVIKTTKAPNLGDRGNLVDYLHNIAWSNELFQDDIFFERMIEDLDGPSVIISQPFIQGTSPTEPQIIAWMEAQGYIKDGYNKWRHPDTGPVIAYTHPGNFILDAEGNA
;
A
#
# COMPACT_ATOMS: atom_id res chain seq x y z
N MET A 1 1.15 16.22 -4.78
CA MET A 1 2.03 15.08 -5.12
C MET A 1 3.25 15.67 -5.82
N HIS A 2 4.44 15.57 -5.23
CA HIS A 2 5.68 15.95 -5.91
C HIS A 2 6.20 14.71 -6.62
N THR A 3 6.15 14.68 -7.94
CA THR A 3 6.79 13.62 -8.74
C THR A 3 8.31 13.83 -8.67
N HIS A 4 9.09 12.76 -8.55
CA HIS A 4 10.53 12.83 -8.77
C HIS A 4 10.78 12.51 -10.26
N PRO A 5 10.98 13.52 -11.13
CA PRO A 5 10.91 13.34 -12.57
C PRO A 5 12.02 12.46 -13.15
N LEU A 6 13.09 12.18 -12.40
CA LEU A 6 14.24 11.39 -12.87
C LEU A 6 14.10 9.88 -12.65
N THR A 7 13.13 9.41 -11.85
CA THR A 7 13.05 7.99 -11.45
C THR A 7 11.72 7.32 -11.77
N GLY A 8 10.69 8.07 -12.20
CA GLY A 8 9.34 7.52 -12.40
C GLY A 8 8.64 7.14 -11.09
N ARG A 9 9.10 7.69 -9.96
CA ARG A 9 8.58 7.40 -8.61
C ARG A 9 7.86 8.60 -8.01
N VAL A 10 6.91 8.32 -7.13
CA VAL A 10 6.24 9.32 -6.29
C VAL A 10 6.68 9.19 -4.85
N ILE A 11 6.78 10.35 -4.18
CA ILE A 11 7.09 10.42 -2.76
C ILE A 11 5.78 10.51 -1.97
N LYS A 12 5.65 9.68 -0.94
CA LYS A 12 4.58 9.74 0.06
C LYS A 12 5.18 10.02 1.43
N THR A 13 4.49 10.86 2.19
CA THR A 13 4.86 11.20 3.57
C THR A 13 3.68 10.87 4.49
N THR A 14 3.94 10.17 5.59
CA THR A 14 2.90 9.96 6.60
C THR A 14 2.57 11.27 7.32
N LYS A 15 1.32 11.43 7.74
CA LYS A 15 0.89 12.62 8.50
C LYS A 15 1.35 12.49 9.96
N ALA A 16 2.27 13.35 10.38
CA ALA A 16 2.73 13.40 11.77
C ALA A 16 1.57 13.58 12.78
N PRO A 17 1.69 13.02 13.99
CA PRO A 17 2.74 12.09 14.46
C PRO A 17 2.47 10.63 14.06
N ASN A 18 1.51 10.37 13.15
CA ASN A 18 1.09 9.03 12.82
C ASN A 18 2.05 8.37 11.83
N LEU A 19 2.55 7.21 12.20
CA LEU A 19 3.40 6.36 11.37
C LEU A 19 2.51 5.37 10.60
N GLY A 20 1.50 5.90 9.90
CA GLY A 20 0.39 5.12 9.34
C GLY A 20 -0.61 4.67 10.41
N ASP A 21 -1.53 3.78 10.01
CA ASP A 21 -2.70 3.42 10.81
C ASP A 21 -2.40 2.57 12.06
N ARG A 22 -1.25 1.88 12.08
CA ARG A 22 -0.82 1.04 13.22
C ARG A 22 -0.08 1.81 14.31
N GLY A 23 0.20 3.10 14.09
CA GLY A 23 0.73 4.01 15.11
C GLY A 23 2.19 3.79 15.53
N ASN A 24 2.92 2.82 14.95
CA ASN A 24 4.34 2.62 15.20
C ASN A 24 5.13 2.29 13.94
N LEU A 25 6.43 2.58 13.97
CA LEU A 25 7.32 2.45 12.82
C LEU A 25 7.48 1.00 12.36
N VAL A 26 7.65 0.07 13.30
CA VAL A 26 7.96 -1.34 12.98
C VAL A 26 6.82 -1.95 12.17
N ASP A 27 5.58 -1.74 12.62
CA ASP A 27 4.39 -2.22 11.92
C ASP A 27 4.21 -1.56 10.55
N TYR A 28 4.56 -0.28 10.42
CA TYR A 28 4.52 0.40 9.12
C TYR A 28 5.53 -0.18 8.14
N LEU A 29 6.77 -0.43 8.59
CA LEU A 29 7.82 -1.04 7.78
C LEU A 29 7.50 -2.49 7.43
N HIS A 30 6.86 -3.25 8.33
CA HIS A 30 6.36 -4.59 8.02
C HIS A 30 5.31 -4.56 6.91
N ASN A 31 4.39 -3.59 6.91
CA ASN A 31 3.41 -3.47 5.82
C ASN A 31 4.10 -3.19 4.48
N ILE A 32 5.14 -2.34 4.45
CA ILE A 32 5.93 -2.08 3.24
C ILE A 32 6.62 -3.36 2.75
N ALA A 33 7.26 -4.09 3.66
CA ALA A 33 7.92 -5.35 3.32
C ALA A 33 6.93 -6.37 2.74
N TRP A 34 5.74 -6.51 3.34
CA TRP A 34 4.68 -7.37 2.81
C TRP A 34 4.14 -6.90 1.47
N SER A 35 3.96 -5.60 1.25
CA SER A 35 3.54 -5.06 -0.06
C SER A 35 4.51 -5.49 -1.15
N ASN A 36 5.81 -5.34 -0.89
CA ASN A 36 6.84 -5.72 -1.86
C ASN A 36 6.91 -7.23 -2.07
N GLU A 37 6.84 -8.02 -1.00
CA GLU A 37 6.93 -9.49 -1.10
C GLU A 37 5.71 -10.08 -1.83
N LEU A 38 4.50 -9.63 -1.48
CA LEU A 38 3.25 -10.22 -1.95
C LEU A 38 2.81 -9.65 -3.30
N PHE A 39 3.04 -8.36 -3.56
CA PHE A 39 2.49 -7.65 -4.74
C PHE A 39 3.55 -7.05 -5.64
N GLN A 40 4.84 -7.13 -5.27
CA GLN A 40 5.93 -6.55 -6.06
C GLN A 40 5.79 -5.03 -6.25
N ASP A 41 5.20 -4.34 -5.26
CA ASP A 41 4.94 -2.88 -5.32
C ASP A 41 6.20 -1.99 -5.41
N ASP A 42 7.39 -2.57 -5.17
CA ASP A 42 8.68 -1.89 -5.24
C ASP A 42 8.73 -0.58 -4.41
N ILE A 43 8.21 -0.61 -3.18
CA ILE A 43 8.19 0.53 -2.25
C ILE A 43 9.53 0.62 -1.52
N PHE A 44 10.14 1.81 -1.49
CA PHE A 44 11.35 2.08 -0.71
C PHE A 44 11.06 2.95 0.50
N PHE A 45 11.63 2.58 1.64
CA PHE A 45 11.80 3.48 2.77
C PHE A 45 12.96 4.43 2.46
N GLU A 46 12.66 5.73 2.38
CA GLU A 46 13.68 6.73 2.08
C GLU A 46 14.33 7.24 3.37
N ARG A 47 13.51 7.70 4.31
CA ARG A 47 13.94 8.17 5.63
C ARG A 47 12.77 8.44 6.58
N MET A 48 13.12 8.62 7.85
CA MET A 48 12.27 9.24 8.85
C MET A 48 12.73 10.70 9.06
N ILE A 49 11.77 11.60 9.24
CA ILE A 49 12.01 13.00 9.57
C ILE A 49 11.25 13.39 10.84
N GLU A 50 11.76 14.36 11.56
CA GLU A 50 11.05 15.02 12.66
C GLU A 50 10.37 16.28 12.10
N ASP A 51 9.05 16.37 12.25
CA ASP A 51 8.25 17.55 11.90
C ASP A 51 7.80 18.27 13.20
N LEU A 52 7.21 19.46 13.08
CA LEU A 52 6.70 20.23 14.22
C LEU A 52 5.66 19.47 15.04
N ASP A 53 4.86 18.64 14.37
CA ASP A 53 3.80 17.83 14.98
C ASP A 53 4.28 16.42 15.39
N GLY A 54 5.57 16.13 15.24
CA GLY A 54 6.20 14.84 15.57
C GLY A 54 6.75 14.09 14.36
N PRO A 55 7.05 12.79 14.50
CA PRO A 55 7.75 12.06 13.46
C PRO A 55 6.88 11.73 12.23
N SER A 56 7.52 11.75 11.06
CA SER A 56 6.95 11.35 9.78
C SER A 56 7.88 10.40 9.02
N VAL A 57 7.30 9.46 8.29
CA VAL A 57 8.03 8.54 7.40
C VAL A 57 7.87 8.99 5.96
N ILE A 58 8.98 9.00 5.23
CA ILE A 58 9.03 9.24 3.79
C ILE A 58 9.30 7.90 3.10
N ILE A 59 8.42 7.56 2.16
CA ILE A 59 8.61 6.45 1.23
C ILE A 59 8.57 6.94 -0.21
N SER A 60 9.16 6.17 -1.11
CA SER A 60 8.91 6.28 -2.54
C SER A 60 8.30 5.00 -3.07
N GLN A 61 7.49 5.12 -4.11
CA GLN A 61 6.91 3.99 -4.85
C GLN A 61 6.83 4.33 -6.35
N PRO A 62 6.76 3.33 -7.24
CA PRO A 62 6.51 3.58 -8.66
C PRO A 62 5.26 4.43 -8.88
N PHE A 63 5.31 5.30 -9.88
CA PHE A 63 4.12 5.93 -10.42
C PHE A 63 3.49 4.99 -11.45
N ILE A 64 2.30 4.50 -11.15
CA ILE A 64 1.51 3.68 -12.08
C ILE A 64 0.41 4.56 -12.66
N GLN A 65 0.43 4.73 -13.98
CA GLN A 65 -0.70 5.34 -14.68
C GLN A 65 -1.78 4.26 -14.85
N GLY A 66 -2.96 4.50 -14.27
CA GLY A 66 -4.01 3.50 -14.24
C GLY A 66 -5.36 4.06 -13.83
N THR A 67 -6.30 3.15 -13.59
CA THR A 67 -7.67 3.48 -13.16
C THR A 67 -8.03 2.72 -11.89
N SER A 68 -8.96 3.26 -11.10
CA SER A 68 -9.45 2.54 -9.92
C SER A 68 -10.35 1.37 -10.35
N PRO A 69 -10.08 0.14 -9.88
CA PRO A 69 -11.02 -0.97 -10.07
C PRO A 69 -12.31 -0.74 -9.27
N THR A 70 -13.39 -1.37 -9.73
CA THR A 70 -14.64 -1.46 -8.97
C THR A 70 -14.52 -2.45 -7.81
N GLU A 71 -15.39 -2.33 -6.80
CA GLU A 71 -15.39 -3.27 -5.66
C GLU A 71 -15.53 -4.75 -6.08
N PRO A 72 -16.40 -5.12 -7.06
CA PRO A 72 -16.46 -6.51 -7.54
C PRO A 72 -15.15 -7.00 -8.16
N GLN A 73 -14.39 -6.14 -8.83
CA GLN A 73 -13.08 -6.49 -9.39
C GLN A 73 -12.05 -6.75 -8.29
N ILE A 74 -12.04 -5.92 -7.24
CA ILE A 74 -11.16 -6.12 -6.07
C ILE A 74 -11.48 -7.45 -5.39
N ILE A 75 -12.76 -7.76 -5.19
CA ILE A 75 -13.23 -9.03 -4.61
C ILE A 75 -12.72 -10.20 -5.44
N ALA A 76 -12.98 -10.18 -6.75
CA ALA A 76 -12.58 -11.27 -7.65
C ALA A 76 -11.05 -11.47 -7.67
N TRP A 77 -10.28 -10.37 -7.67
CA TRP A 77 -8.82 -10.44 -7.61
C TRP A 77 -8.34 -11.04 -6.28
N MET A 78 -8.86 -10.60 -5.14
CA MET A 78 -8.48 -11.16 -3.83
C MET A 78 -8.76 -12.66 -3.72
N GLU A 79 -9.94 -13.10 -4.16
CA GLU A 79 -10.32 -14.50 -4.18
C GLU A 79 -9.41 -15.32 -5.13
N ALA A 80 -9.04 -14.76 -6.28
CA ALA A 80 -8.10 -15.39 -7.22
C ALA A 80 -6.67 -15.53 -6.62
N GLN A 81 -6.26 -14.62 -5.74
CA GLN A 81 -5.01 -14.70 -4.98
C GLN A 81 -5.09 -15.65 -3.76
N GLY A 82 -6.22 -16.33 -3.54
CA GLY A 82 -6.40 -17.27 -2.42
C GLY A 82 -6.76 -16.60 -1.08
N TYR A 83 -7.07 -15.31 -1.08
CA TYR A 83 -7.52 -14.63 0.13
C TYR A 83 -9.00 -14.88 0.42
N ILE A 84 -9.34 -14.91 1.70
CA ILE A 84 -10.72 -14.97 2.19
C ILE A 84 -11.08 -13.70 2.94
N LYS A 85 -12.36 -13.32 2.89
CA LYS A 85 -12.85 -12.09 3.56
C LYS A 85 -12.74 -12.21 5.09
N ASP A 86 -12.12 -11.22 5.71
CA ASP A 86 -11.85 -11.14 7.16
C ASP A 86 -12.37 -9.81 7.76
N GLY A 87 -13.51 -9.36 7.25
CA GLY A 87 -14.20 -8.14 7.69
C GLY A 87 -14.45 -7.11 6.58
N TYR A 88 -14.82 -5.89 6.98
CA TYR A 88 -15.05 -4.80 6.05
C TYR A 88 -13.73 -4.31 5.46
N ASN A 89 -13.58 -4.42 4.13
CA ASN A 89 -12.35 -4.10 3.39
C ASN A 89 -11.09 -4.79 3.98
N LYS A 90 -11.27 -6.02 4.47
CA LYS A 90 -10.22 -6.83 5.08
C LYS A 90 -10.23 -8.25 4.53
N TRP A 91 -9.05 -8.77 4.27
CA TRP A 91 -8.83 -10.07 3.64
C TRP A 91 -7.65 -10.77 4.28
N ARG A 92 -7.75 -12.09 4.47
CA ARG A 92 -6.71 -12.92 5.08
C ARG A 92 -6.33 -14.04 4.14
N HIS A 93 -5.03 -14.28 3.98
CA HIS A 93 -4.58 -15.51 3.33
C HIS A 93 -4.54 -16.63 4.37
N PRO A 94 -5.27 -17.75 4.18
CA PRO A 94 -5.40 -18.80 5.20
C PRO A 94 -4.06 -19.49 5.51
N ASP A 95 -3.21 -19.66 4.50
CA ASP A 95 -1.96 -20.43 4.66
C ASP A 95 -0.77 -19.57 5.12
N THR A 96 -0.61 -18.35 4.60
CA THR A 96 0.54 -17.49 4.91
C THR A 96 0.28 -16.63 6.16
N GLY A 97 -0.98 -16.28 6.44
CA GLY A 97 -1.40 -15.52 7.63
C GLY A 97 -1.55 -13.99 7.50
N PRO A 98 -0.94 -13.25 6.55
CA PRO A 98 -1.15 -11.81 6.39
C PRO A 98 -2.62 -11.43 6.25
N VAL A 99 -2.99 -10.34 6.94
CA VAL A 99 -4.27 -9.66 6.78
C VAL A 99 -4.03 -8.35 6.04
N ILE A 100 -4.65 -8.21 4.88
CA ILE A 100 -4.69 -6.98 4.10
C ILE A 100 -5.93 -6.21 4.53
N ALA A 101 -5.75 -4.94 4.87
CA ALA A 101 -6.84 -4.04 5.23
C ALA A 101 -6.94 -2.89 4.22
N TYR A 102 -8.02 -2.11 4.31
CA TYR A 102 -8.27 -0.95 3.45
C TYR A 102 -8.36 -1.29 1.96
N THR A 103 -8.94 -2.44 1.64
CA THR A 103 -9.11 -2.89 0.25
C THR A 103 -10.32 -2.25 -0.42
N HIS A 104 -10.19 -0.97 -0.77
CA HIS A 104 -11.20 -0.18 -1.47
C HIS A 104 -10.62 0.43 -2.75
N PRO A 105 -11.43 0.92 -3.70
CA PRO A 105 -10.98 1.43 -5.00
C PRO A 105 -9.89 2.51 -4.98
N GLY A 106 -9.76 3.24 -3.86
CA GLY A 106 -8.73 4.28 -3.70
C GLY A 106 -7.33 3.74 -3.39
N ASN A 107 -7.21 2.45 -3.04
CA ASN A 107 -5.95 1.79 -2.71
C ASN A 107 -5.55 0.72 -3.73
N PHE A 108 -6.31 0.60 -4.81
CA PHE A 108 -6.01 -0.31 -5.92
C PHE A 108 -5.90 0.49 -7.20
N ILE A 109 -5.03 0.03 -8.09
CA ILE A 109 -4.81 0.60 -9.41
C ILE A 109 -4.85 -0.55 -10.41
N LEU A 110 -5.65 -0.42 -11.46
CA LEU A 110 -5.52 -1.23 -12.66
C LEU A 110 -4.53 -0.55 -13.60
N ASP A 111 -3.48 -1.25 -13.99
CA ASP A 111 -2.54 -0.79 -15.02
C ASP A 111 -3.22 -0.68 -16.40
N ALA A 112 -2.45 -0.30 -17.43
CA ALA A 112 -2.97 -0.11 -18.78
C ALA A 112 -3.47 -1.42 -19.42
N GLU A 113 -2.96 -2.55 -18.95
CA GLU A 113 -3.30 -3.91 -19.35
C GLU A 113 -4.49 -4.49 -18.55
N GLY A 114 -4.92 -3.81 -17.49
CA GLY A 114 -6.01 -4.20 -16.62
C GLY A 114 -5.60 -5.15 -15.48
N ASN A 115 -4.32 -5.23 -15.15
CA ASN A 115 -3.83 -5.97 -13.99
C ASN A 115 -3.91 -5.09 -12.74
N ALA A 116 -4.32 -5.69 -11.63
CA ALA A 116 -4.30 -5.09 -10.29
C ALA A 116 -3.06 -5.54 -9.52
#